data_AF-A0A563EPC6-F1
#
_entry.id   AF-A0A563EPC6-F1
#
_cell.length_a   1.000
_cell.length_b   1.000
_cell.length_c   1.000
_cell.angle_alpha   90.00
_cell.angle_beta   90.00
_cell.angle_gamma   90.00
#
_symmetry.space_group_name_H-M   'P 1'
#
loop_
_entity.id
_entity.type
_entity.pdbx_description
1 polymer ?
#
loop_
_entity_poly.entity_id
_entity_poly.type
_entity_poly.pdbx_seq_one_letter_code
_entity_poly.pdbx_strand_id
1 'polypeptide(L)'
;MRRQLRNLRFWLLMFPLGWLVMVALFISQWPDPGAASPDELAGRVAESLRAHDAKKLAPLFSVGGEEIAQETTTRFTGARVVSARFSGGAVVVEFVRVDGTSGTVTMPVEETDGRWRITPVVAP
;
A
#
# COMPACT_ATOMS: atom_id res chain seq x y z
N MET A 1 9.54 28.38 -45.19
CA MET A 1 9.58 28.78 -43.75
C MET A 1 8.25 28.58 -42.99
N ARG A 2 7.07 29.00 -43.48
CA ARG A 2 5.79 28.87 -42.73
C ARG A 2 5.34 27.43 -42.37
N ARG A 3 5.70 26.42 -43.18
CA ARG A 3 5.35 24.99 -42.92
C ARG A 3 6.12 24.38 -41.73
N GLN A 4 7.39 24.73 -41.56
CA GLN A 4 8.24 24.23 -40.47
C GLN A 4 7.78 24.77 -39.10
N LEU A 5 7.41 26.06 -39.03
CA LEU A 5 6.88 26.68 -37.81
C LEU A 5 5.57 26.03 -37.35
N ARG A 6 4.72 25.60 -38.29
CA ARG A 6 3.46 24.92 -37.98
C ARG A 6 3.68 23.50 -37.43
N ASN A 7 4.63 22.75 -37.99
CA ASN A 7 4.98 21.42 -37.50
C ASN A 7 5.66 21.48 -36.13
N LEU A 8 6.54 22.47 -35.89
CA LEU A 8 7.17 22.66 -34.59
C LEU A 8 6.15 23.02 -33.51
N ARG A 9 5.24 23.97 -33.81
CA ARG A 9 4.18 24.40 -32.89
C ARG A 9 3.14 23.30 -32.64
N PHE A 10 2.89 22.44 -33.62
CA PHE A 10 2.09 21.22 -33.46
C PHE A 10 2.77 20.24 -32.51
N TRP A 11 4.04 19.91 -32.72
CA TRP A 11 4.80 19.01 -31.83
C TRP A 11 4.94 19.55 -30.42
N LEU A 12 5.17 20.86 -30.27
CA LEU A 12 5.33 21.52 -28.98
C LEU A 12 4.05 21.52 -28.13
N LEU A 13 2.87 21.38 -28.76
CA LEU A 13 1.58 21.23 -28.06
C LEU A 13 1.17 19.76 -27.91
N MET A 14 1.41 18.92 -28.92
CA MET A 14 1.02 17.52 -28.89
C MET A 14 1.85 16.71 -27.89
N PHE A 15 3.14 17.00 -27.76
CA PHE A 15 4.04 16.30 -26.84
C PHE A 15 3.64 16.48 -25.37
N PRO A 16 3.47 17.71 -24.82
CA PRO A 16 3.03 17.87 -23.44
C PRO A 16 1.62 17.33 -23.21
N LEU A 17 0.72 17.44 -24.20
CA LEU A 17 -0.64 16.90 -24.08
C LEU A 17 -0.62 15.36 -23.99
N GLY A 18 0.13 14.69 -24.86
CA GLY A 18 0.31 13.24 -24.82
C GLY A 18 1.02 12.78 -23.54
N TRP A 19 2.05 13.52 -23.11
CA TRP A 19 2.75 13.28 -21.85
C TRP A 19 1.81 13.39 -20.65
N LEU A 20 0.98 14.43 -20.57
CA LEU A 20 0.01 14.62 -19.49
C LEU A 20 -1.03 13.49 -19.44
N VAL A 21 -1.52 13.03 -20.59
CA VAL A 21 -2.44 11.89 -20.66
C VAL A 21 -1.74 10.61 -20.17
N MET A 22 -0.49 10.38 -20.59
CA MET A 22 0.29 9.23 -20.12
C MET A 22 0.51 9.27 -18.59
N VAL A 23 0.86 10.43 -18.04
CA VAL A 23 1.02 10.63 -16.59
C VAL A 23 -0.30 10.42 -15.85
N ALA A 24 -1.41 10.96 -16.37
CA ALA A 24 -2.73 10.81 -15.76
C ALA A 24 -3.18 9.33 -15.73
N LEU A 25 -2.93 8.58 -16.80
CA LEU A 25 -3.19 7.14 -16.83
C LEU A 25 -2.33 6.38 -15.82
N PHE A 26 -1.05 6.75 -15.68
CA PHE A 26 -0.16 6.16 -14.68
C PHE A 26 -0.63 6.42 -13.25
N ILE A 27 -1.08 7.64 -12.93
CA ILE A 27 -1.62 8.00 -11.61
C ILE A 27 -2.95 7.27 -11.37
N SER A 28 -3.84 7.21 -12.36
CA SER A 28 -5.13 6.52 -12.22
C SER A 28 -4.99 5.00 -12.06
N GLN A 29 -3.89 4.41 -12.53
CA GLN A 29 -3.59 2.99 -12.33
C GLN A 29 -2.99 2.69 -10.97
N TRP A 30 -2.56 3.70 -10.20
CA TRP A 30 -2.13 3.47 -8.84
C TRP A 30 -3.34 3.18 -7.97
N PRO A 31 -3.42 2.00 -7.35
CA PRO A 31 -4.50 1.70 -6.43
C PRO A 31 -4.45 2.72 -5.29
N ASP A 32 -5.61 3.26 -4.97
CA ASP A 32 -5.71 4.28 -3.94
C ASP A 32 -5.14 3.80 -2.60
N PRO A 33 -4.30 4.62 -1.93
CA PRO A 33 -3.66 4.23 -0.68
C PRO A 33 -4.68 4.03 0.45
N GLY A 34 -4.67 2.83 1.05
CA GLY A 34 -5.62 2.37 2.07
C GLY A 34 -6.68 1.40 1.54
N ALA A 35 -7.64 1.04 2.39
CA ALA A 35 -8.77 0.18 2.04
C ALA A 35 -10.12 0.92 2.21
N ALA A 36 -11.15 0.48 1.50
CA ALA A 36 -12.48 1.08 1.61
C ALA A 36 -13.22 0.65 2.89
N SER A 37 -12.77 -0.41 3.54
CA SER A 37 -13.31 -0.89 4.82
C SER A 37 -12.23 -1.53 5.71
N PRO A 38 -12.46 -1.62 7.04
CA PRO A 38 -11.52 -2.26 7.96
C PRO A 38 -11.29 -3.76 7.69
N ASP A 39 -12.34 -4.48 7.27
CA ASP A 39 -12.23 -5.91 6.96
C ASP A 39 -11.43 -6.14 5.67
N GLU A 40 -11.63 -5.27 4.68
CA GLU A 40 -10.81 -5.27 3.48
C GLU A 40 -9.34 -4.95 3.79
N LEU A 41 -9.09 -3.99 4.71
CA LEU A 41 -7.74 -3.68 5.18
C LEU A 41 -7.09 -4.92 5.81
N ALA A 42 -7.79 -5.60 6.72
CA ALA A 42 -7.31 -6.82 7.35
C ALA A 42 -6.99 -7.92 6.31
N GLY A 43 -7.85 -8.10 5.32
CA GLY A 43 -7.63 -9.04 4.22
C GLY A 43 -6.37 -8.71 3.40
N ARG A 44 -6.20 -7.44 3.00
CA ARG A 44 -5.03 -6.98 2.23
C ARG A 44 -3.73 -7.08 3.04
N VAL A 45 -3.78 -6.85 4.34
CA VAL A 45 -2.64 -7.03 5.26
C VAL A 45 -2.26 -8.51 5.35
N ALA A 46 -3.23 -9.39 5.60
CA ALA A 46 -2.98 -10.83 5.66
C ALA A 46 -2.37 -11.33 4.34
N GLU A 47 -2.91 -10.90 3.21
CA GLU A 47 -2.41 -11.31 1.89
C GLU A 47 -0.99 -10.82 1.64
N SER A 48 -0.71 -9.55 1.93
CA SER A 48 0.63 -8.97 1.78
C SER A 48 1.66 -9.66 2.67
N LEU A 49 1.30 -9.96 3.92
CA LEU A 49 2.17 -10.69 4.86
C LEU A 49 2.38 -12.15 4.45
N ARG A 50 1.34 -12.85 3.95
CA ARG A 50 1.49 -14.22 3.41
C ARG A 50 2.41 -14.25 2.20
N ALA A 51 2.23 -13.28 1.30
CA ALA A 51 3.06 -13.14 0.11
C ALA A 51 4.47 -12.62 0.41
N HIS A 52 4.76 -12.21 1.65
CA HIS A 52 5.99 -11.53 2.05
C HIS A 52 6.30 -10.32 1.15
N ASP A 53 5.25 -9.61 0.73
CA ASP A 53 5.32 -8.52 -0.25
C ASP A 53 5.23 -7.17 0.45
N ALA A 54 6.40 -6.66 0.84
CA ALA A 54 6.53 -5.35 1.48
C ALA A 54 6.00 -4.21 0.60
N LYS A 55 6.03 -4.35 -0.73
CA LYS A 55 5.54 -3.30 -1.65
C LYS A 55 4.03 -3.18 -1.63
N LYS A 56 3.31 -4.30 -1.42
CA LYS A 56 1.85 -4.29 -1.24
C LYS A 56 1.43 -3.84 0.15
N LEU A 57 2.29 -4.04 1.15
CA LEU A 57 2.03 -3.63 2.52
C LEU A 57 2.28 -2.12 2.73
N ALA A 58 3.31 -1.55 2.08
CA ALA A 58 3.68 -0.14 2.19
C ALA A 58 2.52 0.87 1.99
N PRO A 59 1.67 0.78 0.95
CA PRO A 59 0.57 1.73 0.74
C PRO A 59 -0.58 1.59 1.73
N LEU A 60 -0.59 0.56 2.58
CA LEU A 60 -1.60 0.37 3.62
C LEU A 60 -1.26 1.16 4.90
N PHE A 61 -0.02 1.62 5.06
CA PHE A 61 0.40 2.44 6.20
C PHE A 61 0.07 3.93 5.97
N SER A 62 -0.31 4.63 7.05
CA SER A 62 -0.60 6.07 7.01
C SER A 62 0.66 6.93 6.84
N VAL A 63 1.79 6.51 7.40
CA VAL A 63 3.08 7.24 7.40
C VAL A 63 4.24 6.25 7.25
N GLY A 64 5.31 6.64 6.54
CA GLY A 64 6.59 5.88 6.50
C GLY A 64 6.48 4.46 5.95
N GLY A 65 5.50 4.22 5.06
CA GLY A 65 5.06 2.87 4.72
C GLY A 65 6.12 1.93 4.16
N GLU A 66 7.14 2.42 3.44
CA GLU A 66 8.13 1.55 2.79
C GLU A 66 9.12 0.92 3.79
N GLU A 67 9.71 1.73 4.68
CA GLU A 67 10.64 1.25 5.71
C GLU A 67 9.94 0.35 6.73
N ILE A 68 8.76 0.76 7.18
CA ILE A 68 7.98 0.02 8.19
C ILE A 68 7.40 -1.27 7.59
N ALA A 69 6.98 -1.26 6.33
CA ALA A 69 6.56 -2.48 5.65
C ALA A 69 7.70 -3.48 5.50
N GLN A 70 8.92 -3.01 5.21
CA GLN A 70 10.09 -3.86 5.10
C GLN A 70 10.46 -4.48 6.45
N GLU A 71 10.46 -3.69 7.52
CA GLU A 71 10.70 -4.19 8.88
C GLU A 71 9.62 -5.19 9.31
N THR A 72 8.35 -4.85 9.08
CA THR A 72 7.22 -5.73 9.40
C THR A 72 7.35 -7.04 8.63
N THR A 73 7.56 -7.01 7.32
CA THR A 73 7.75 -8.21 6.51
C THR A 73 8.91 -9.06 7.02
N THR A 74 10.01 -8.42 7.43
CA THR A 74 11.19 -9.11 8.00
C THR A 74 10.87 -9.79 9.32
N ARG A 75 10.07 -9.18 10.20
CA ARG A 75 9.61 -9.80 11.46
C ARG A 75 8.74 -11.04 11.22
N PHE A 76 8.05 -11.08 10.09
CA PHE A 76 7.25 -12.23 9.66
C PHE A 76 8.05 -13.26 8.83
N THR A 77 9.33 -13.01 8.53
CA THR A 77 10.21 -14.02 7.93
C THR A 77 10.36 -15.20 8.89
N GLY A 78 9.70 -16.33 8.57
CA GLY A 78 9.61 -17.49 9.46
C GLY A 78 8.32 -17.58 10.27
N ALA A 79 7.32 -16.74 9.95
CA ALA A 79 5.96 -16.82 10.46
C ALA A 79 4.96 -16.99 9.31
N ARG A 80 3.99 -17.89 9.48
CA ARG A 80 2.86 -18.09 8.59
C ARG A 80 1.65 -17.39 9.15
N VAL A 81 1.08 -16.44 8.40
CA VAL A 81 -0.17 -15.78 8.76
C VAL A 81 -1.35 -16.73 8.58
N VAL A 82 -2.10 -16.93 9.66
CA VAL A 82 -3.29 -17.79 9.71
C VAL A 82 -4.52 -16.99 9.30
N SER A 83 -4.75 -15.86 9.96
CA SER A 83 -5.95 -15.01 9.81
C SER A 83 -5.61 -13.56 10.17
N ALA A 84 -6.39 -12.63 9.63
CA ALA A 84 -6.43 -11.26 10.12
C ALA A 84 -7.89 -10.82 10.24
N ARG A 85 -8.19 -10.03 11.28
CA ARG A 85 -9.53 -9.48 11.52
C ARG A 85 -9.44 -8.08 12.11
N PHE A 86 -10.41 -7.24 11.81
CA PHE A 86 -10.55 -5.97 12.49
C PHE A 86 -11.25 -6.15 13.85
N SER A 87 -10.68 -5.58 14.91
CA SER A 87 -11.25 -5.63 16.25
C SER A 87 -10.75 -4.44 17.08
N GLY A 88 -11.68 -3.67 17.65
CA GLY A 88 -11.34 -2.63 18.63
C GLY A 88 -10.46 -1.50 18.09
N GLY A 89 -10.61 -1.11 16.82
CA GLY A 89 -9.79 -0.04 16.21
C GLY A 89 -8.42 -0.50 15.72
N ALA A 90 -8.21 -1.81 15.61
CA ALA A 90 -6.96 -2.37 15.12
C ALA A 90 -7.18 -3.60 14.22
N VAL A 91 -6.27 -3.84 13.30
CA VAL A 91 -6.14 -5.10 12.56
C VAL A 91 -5.34 -6.06 13.41
N VAL A 92 -5.97 -7.15 13.80
CA VAL A 92 -5.40 -8.23 14.60
C VAL A 92 -4.99 -9.35 13.65
N VAL A 93 -3.69 -9.61 13.56
CA VAL A 93 -3.09 -10.64 12.71
C VAL A 93 -2.64 -11.81 13.57
N GLU A 94 -3.19 -12.99 13.31
CA GLU A 94 -2.80 -14.25 13.93
C GLU A 94 -1.78 -14.96 13.05
N PHE A 95 -0.67 -15.39 13.64
CA PHE A 95 0.43 -16.04 12.92
C PHE A 95 0.99 -17.23 13.71
N VAL A 96 1.60 -18.16 13.00
CA VAL A 96 2.31 -19.32 13.57
C VAL A 96 3.73 -19.31 13.05
N ARG A 97 4.71 -19.30 13.94
CA ARG A 97 6.13 -19.40 13.58
C ARG A 97 6.51 -20.83 13.19
N VAL A 98 7.65 -20.96 12.51
CA VAL A 98 8.24 -22.25 12.11
C VAL A 98 8.55 -23.17 13.29
N ASP A 99 8.74 -22.63 14.50
CA ASP A 99 8.94 -23.37 15.75
C ASP A 99 7.60 -23.91 16.34
N GLY A 100 6.47 -23.64 15.69
CA GLY A 100 5.13 -24.01 16.14
C GLY A 100 4.49 -23.00 17.08
N THR A 101 5.18 -21.91 17.44
CA THR A 101 4.66 -20.89 18.35
C THR A 101 3.62 -20.03 17.64
N SER A 102 2.38 -20.02 18.14
CA SER A 102 1.34 -19.09 17.69
C SER A 102 1.46 -17.75 18.41
N GLY A 103 1.24 -16.65 17.69
CA GLY A 103 1.20 -15.32 18.24
C GLY A 103 0.15 -14.45 17.56
N THR A 104 -0.07 -13.28 18.14
CA THR A 104 -0.98 -12.27 17.60
C THR A 104 -0.26 -10.93 17.56
N VAL A 105 -0.36 -10.23 16.44
CA VAL A 105 0.08 -8.83 16.31
C VAL A 105 -1.16 -7.96 16.15
N THR A 106 -1.24 -6.88 16.93
CA THR A 106 -2.28 -5.87 16.81
C THR A 106 -1.69 -4.62 16.16
N MET A 107 -2.27 -4.21 15.04
CA MET A 107 -1.86 -3.02 14.29
C MET A 107 -2.98 -1.99 14.34
N PRO A 108 -2.82 -0.86 15.05
CA PRO A 108 -3.86 0.16 15.12
C PRO A 108 -4.14 0.73 13.74
N VAL A 109 -5.39 1.09 13.50
CA VAL A 109 -5.82 1.66 12.23
C VAL A 109 -6.53 2.98 12.44
N GLU A 110 -6.43 3.83 11.43
CA GLU A 110 -7.03 5.15 11.38
C GLU A 110 -7.75 5.33 10.06
N GLU A 111 -8.87 6.04 10.09
CA GLU A 111 -9.60 6.45 8.90
C GLU A 111 -9.12 7.84 8.48
N THR A 112 -8.62 7.95 7.24
CA THR A 112 -8.17 9.21 6.65
C THR A 112 -8.80 9.33 5.27
N ASP A 113 -9.51 10.44 5.01
CA ASP A 113 -10.18 10.71 3.72
C ASP A 113 -11.14 9.57 3.26
N GLY A 114 -11.84 8.93 4.20
CA GLY A 114 -12.74 7.81 3.90
C GLY A 114 -12.03 6.49 3.54
N ARG A 115 -10.73 6.39 3.85
CA ARG A 115 -9.90 5.20 3.65
C ARG A 115 -9.31 4.75 4.97
N TRP A 116 -9.32 3.44 5.21
CA TRP A 116 -8.70 2.83 6.36
C TRP A 116 -7.23 2.54 6.09
N ARG A 117 -6.36 2.97 7.02
CA ARG A 117 -4.91 2.77 6.97
C ARG A 117 -4.38 2.29 8.32
N ILE A 118 -3.24 1.62 8.29
CA ILE A 118 -2.53 1.18 9.50
C ILE A 118 -1.66 2.33 10.00
N THR A 119 -1.82 2.66 11.28
CA THR A 119 -0.92 3.59 11.95
C THR A 119 0.27 2.80 12.47
N PRO A 120 1.50 3.10 12.00
CA PRO A 120 2.68 2.40 12.48
C PRO A 120 2.91 2.76 13.95
N VAL A 121 2.93 1.75 14.82
CA VAL A 121 3.31 1.94 16.22
C VAL A 121 4.83 1.93 16.27
N VAL A 122 5.44 3.12 16.25
CA VAL A 122 6.83 3.27 16.64
C VAL A 122 6.88 2.94 18.13
N ALA A 123 7.34 1.74 18.48
CA ALA A 123 7.69 1.46 19.86
C ALA A 123 8.85 2.42 20.23
N PRO A 124 8.73 3.21 21.32
CA PRO A 124 9.77 4.15 21.74
C PRO A 124 11.09 3.46 22.09
#